data_AF-A0A2T6EBA0-F1
#
_entry.id   AF-A0A2T6EBA0-F1
#
_cell.length_a   1.000
_cell.length_b   1.000
_cell.length_c   1.000
_cell.angle_alpha   90.00
_cell.angle_beta   90.00
_cell.angle_gamma   90.00
#
_symmetry.space_group_name_H-M   'P 1'
#
loop_
_entity.id
_entity.type
_entity.pdbx_description
1 polymer ?
#
loop_
_entity_poly.entity_id
_entity_poly.type
_entity_poly.pdbx_seq_one_letter_code
_entity_poly.pdbx_strand_id
1 'polypeptide(L)'
;MVKRILFALLVLSSASAQAERSDILIAMGIGVGPTDANFYAMEGDVYTYERPTSVASFKLGGMFSPQHAIYYQYRLGILRMYRSDWDDNGWGLSSFSGLGYTYYFKPTVGSPYVETAFGVKGVKLYEHFPVGVSEGYGALIGAGNEFNEHLQMGAVLEFSDSVNRVNRESLRLMTAAFQLEFKF
;
A
#
# COMPACT_ATOMS: atom_id res chain seq x y z
N MET A 1 -22.08 8.19 11.89
CA MET A 1 -21.41 8.46 13.18
C MET A 1 -20.45 7.34 13.62
N VAL A 2 -20.80 6.06 13.47
CA VAL A 2 -19.95 4.90 13.86
C VAL A 2 -18.56 4.90 13.21
N LYS A 3 -18.42 5.37 11.96
CA LYS A 3 -17.13 5.44 11.24
C LYS A 3 -16.08 6.39 11.87
N ARG A 4 -16.51 7.42 12.61
CA ARG A 4 -15.60 8.38 13.27
C ARG A 4 -15.06 7.86 14.60
N ILE A 5 -15.78 6.92 15.22
CA ILE A 5 -15.43 6.35 16.53
C ILE A 5 -14.31 5.32 16.39
N LEU A 6 -14.30 4.52 15.30
CA LEU A 6 -13.20 3.56 15.05
C LEU A 6 -11.85 4.24 14.81
N PHE A 7 -11.83 5.37 14.11
CA PHE A 7 -10.61 6.12 13.83
C PHE A 7 -10.03 6.76 15.10
N ALA A 8 -10.89 7.20 16.03
CA ALA A 8 -10.47 7.74 17.31
C ALA A 8 -9.96 6.66 18.29
N LEU A 9 -10.53 5.45 18.25
CA LEU A 9 -10.15 4.35 19.15
C LEU A 9 -8.77 3.76 18.84
N LEU A 10 -8.31 3.76 17.58
CA LEU A 10 -6.96 3.33 17.20
C LEU A 10 -5.83 4.28 17.67
N VAL A 11 -6.17 5.54 17.99
CA VAL A 11 -5.20 6.53 18.47
C VAL A 11 -5.00 6.44 19.99
N LEU A 12 -5.93 5.82 20.72
CA LEU A 12 -6.01 5.92 22.19
C LEU A 12 -5.46 4.72 22.97
N SER A 13 -5.06 3.61 22.33
CA SER A 13 -4.60 2.41 23.03
C SER A 13 -3.07 2.25 23.10
N SER A 14 -2.32 3.35 23.14
CA SER A 14 -0.87 3.30 23.32
C SER A 14 -0.50 3.09 24.79
N ALA A 15 -0.43 1.83 25.23
CA ALA A 15 0.38 1.49 26.39
C ALA A 15 1.84 1.73 25.98
N SER A 16 2.43 2.83 26.46
CA SER A 16 3.79 3.23 26.10
C SER A 16 4.80 2.25 26.71
N ALA A 17 5.28 1.31 25.91
CA ALA A 17 6.56 0.68 26.19
C ALA A 17 7.64 1.75 25.92
N GLN A 18 8.32 2.23 26.96
CA GLN A 18 9.40 3.23 26.87
C GLN A 18 10.70 2.64 26.29
N ALA A 19 10.60 1.86 25.22
CA ALA A 19 11.76 1.33 24.52
C ALA A 19 12.27 2.34 23.50
N GLU A 20 13.59 2.39 23.33
CA GLU A 20 14.23 3.08 22.21
C GLU A 20 13.94 2.31 20.90
N ARG A 21 13.83 3.03 19.79
CA ARG A 21 13.68 2.38 18.47
C ARG A 21 15.03 1.89 17.98
N SER A 22 15.03 0.72 17.35
CA SER A 22 16.19 0.20 16.61
C SER A 22 16.62 1.15 15.50
N ASP A 23 17.93 1.32 15.31
CA ASP A 23 18.52 2.09 14.21
C ASP A 23 18.28 1.43 12.84
N ILE A 24 18.04 0.12 12.82
CA ILE A 24 17.75 -0.66 11.62
C ILE A 24 16.25 -0.90 11.54
N LEU A 25 15.67 -0.66 10.35
CA LEU A 25 14.28 -0.97 10.06
C LEU A 25 14.21 -2.15 9.08
N ILE A 26 13.82 -3.31 9.58
CA ILE A 26 13.39 -4.44 8.75
C ILE A 26 11.94 -4.71 9.12
N ALA A 27 11.03 -4.68 8.15
CA ALA A 27 9.63 -4.98 8.40
C ALA A 27 9.01 -5.85 7.31
N MET A 28 8.11 -6.73 7.71
CA MET A 28 7.25 -7.50 6.81
C MET A 28 5.80 -7.30 7.22
N GLY A 29 4.89 -7.22 6.26
CA GLY A 29 3.50 -7.00 6.58
C GLY A 29 2.52 -7.61 5.61
N ILE A 30 1.28 -7.70 6.09
CA ILE A 30 0.13 -8.08 5.29
C ILE A 30 -0.94 -7.00 5.44
N GLY A 31 -1.68 -6.76 4.37
CA GLY A 31 -2.77 -5.80 4.38
C GLY A 31 -3.92 -6.25 3.50
N VAL A 32 -5.10 -5.72 3.82
CA VAL A 32 -6.33 -5.98 3.08
C VAL A 32 -7.11 -4.68 2.89
N GLY A 33 -7.74 -4.53 1.74
CA GLY A 33 -8.63 -3.40 1.48
C GLY A 33 -9.05 -3.31 0.02
N PRO A 34 -9.85 -2.30 -0.35
CA PRO A 34 -10.33 -2.15 -1.72
C PRO A 34 -9.24 -1.62 -2.65
N THR A 35 -9.31 -2.04 -3.91
CA THR A 35 -8.59 -1.39 -5.02
C THR A 35 -9.57 -0.97 -6.09
N ASP A 36 -9.42 0.27 -6.55
CA ASP A 36 -10.04 0.81 -7.75
C ASP A 36 -9.06 0.78 -8.91
N ALA A 37 -9.58 0.46 -10.09
CA ALA A 37 -8.80 0.39 -11.31
C ALA A 37 -9.58 0.97 -12.49
N ASN A 38 -8.96 1.94 -13.16
CA ASN A 38 -9.50 2.60 -14.34
C ASN A 38 -8.63 2.30 -15.55
N PHE A 39 -9.24 1.69 -16.57
CA PHE A 39 -8.60 1.34 -17.83
C PHE A 39 -9.01 2.32 -18.92
N TYR A 40 -8.01 2.90 -19.57
CA TYR A 40 -8.21 3.71 -20.76
C TYR A 40 -7.61 2.96 -21.96
N ALA A 41 -8.50 2.41 -22.79
CA ALA A 41 -8.17 1.79 -24.07
C ALA A 41 -8.79 2.60 -25.22
N MET A 42 -8.23 2.49 -26.42
CA MET A 42 -8.70 3.27 -27.59
C MET A 42 -10.15 2.97 -28.00
N GLU A 43 -10.76 1.88 -27.51
CA GLU A 43 -12.13 1.43 -27.85
C GLU A 43 -13.17 1.65 -26.74
N GLY A 44 -12.82 2.37 -25.66
CA GLY A 44 -13.77 2.76 -24.61
C GLY A 44 -13.22 2.58 -23.19
N ASP A 45 -13.81 3.33 -22.25
CA ASP A 45 -13.46 3.26 -20.83
C ASP A 45 -14.04 1.98 -20.21
N VAL A 46 -13.16 1.11 -19.69
CA VAL A 46 -13.58 -0.04 -18.88
C VAL A 46 -13.40 0.33 -17.42
N TYR A 47 -14.51 0.56 -16.73
CA TYR A 47 -14.53 0.76 -15.29
C TYR A 47 -14.53 -0.59 -14.58
N THR A 48 -13.53 -0.81 -13.73
CA THR A 48 -13.53 -1.99 -12.85
C THR A 48 -13.80 -1.55 -11.42
N TYR A 49 -14.72 -2.24 -10.75
CA TYR A 49 -15.23 -1.89 -9.43
C TYR A 49 -14.29 -2.28 -8.29
N GLU A 50 -14.37 -1.54 -7.16
CA GLU A 50 -13.73 -1.84 -5.88
C GLU A 50 -13.80 -3.34 -5.53
N ARG A 51 -12.64 -3.99 -5.39
CA ARG A 51 -12.55 -5.38 -4.90
C ARG A 51 -11.52 -5.56 -3.80
N PRO A 52 -11.74 -6.55 -2.89
CA PRO A 52 -10.76 -6.89 -1.87
C PRO A 52 -9.43 -7.27 -2.52
N THR A 53 -8.39 -6.56 -2.11
CA THR A 53 -7.00 -6.77 -2.48
C THR A 53 -6.25 -7.18 -1.23
N SER A 54 -5.42 -8.20 -1.35
CA SER A 54 -4.48 -8.61 -0.31
C SER A 54 -3.09 -8.14 -0.71
N VAL A 55 -2.38 -7.49 0.19
CA VAL A 55 -1.04 -6.94 -0.05
C VAL A 55 -0.05 -7.55 0.93
N ALA A 56 1.04 -8.09 0.43
CA ALA A 56 2.23 -8.38 1.21
C ALA A 56 3.22 -7.22 1.05
N SER A 57 3.93 -6.86 2.12
CA SER A 57 4.89 -5.75 2.14
C SER A 57 6.20 -6.15 2.78
N PHE A 58 7.28 -5.56 2.30
CA PHE A 58 8.61 -5.64 2.86
C PHE A 58 9.21 -4.23 2.91
N LYS A 59 9.85 -3.87 4.02
CA LYS A 59 10.59 -2.61 4.22
C LYS A 59 11.99 -2.94 4.72
N LEU A 60 12.99 -2.24 4.17
CA LEU A 60 14.39 -2.31 4.58
C LEU A 60 14.99 -0.92 4.61
N GLY A 61 15.51 -0.50 5.75
CA GLY A 61 16.08 0.83 5.90
C GLY A 61 16.65 1.06 7.29
N GLY A 62 16.64 2.32 7.71
CA GLY A 62 17.14 2.72 9.01
C GLY A 62 16.54 4.01 9.53
N MET A 63 16.64 4.18 10.84
CA MET A 63 16.35 5.42 11.54
C MET A 63 17.60 6.31 11.47
N PHE A 64 17.42 7.57 11.07
CA PHE A 64 18.50 8.57 11.21
C PHE A 64 18.26 9.50 12.41
N SER A 65 17.11 9.37 13.05
CA SER A 65 16.80 9.90 14.38
C SER A 65 15.61 9.12 14.96
N PRO A 66 15.31 9.21 16.26
CA PRO A 66 14.23 8.44 16.88
C PRO A 66 12.83 8.67 16.28
N GLN A 67 12.64 9.78 15.55
CA GLN A 67 11.38 10.16 14.92
C GLN A 67 11.35 9.98 13.41
N HIS A 68 12.49 9.69 12.77
CA HIS A 68 12.58 9.71 11.32
C HIS A 68 13.27 8.45 10.78
N ALA A 69 12.56 7.76 9.88
CA ALA A 69 13.06 6.59 9.17
C ALA A 69 13.11 6.85 7.66
N ILE A 70 14.10 6.29 7.00
CA ILE A 70 14.15 6.16 5.54
C ILE A 70 14.30 4.68 5.17
N TYR A 71 13.59 4.23 4.15
CA TYR A 71 13.58 2.81 3.78
C TYR A 71 13.32 2.61 2.29
N TYR A 72 13.77 1.49 1.79
CA TYR A 72 13.25 0.89 0.58
C TYR A 72 12.03 0.04 0.93
N GLN A 73 10.98 0.12 0.13
CA GLN A 73 9.80 -0.73 0.27
C GLN A 73 9.52 -1.53 -1.00
N TYR A 74 9.05 -2.75 -0.80
CA TYR A 74 8.46 -3.59 -1.84
C TYR A 74 7.08 -4.06 -1.38
N ARG A 75 6.06 -3.92 -2.23
CA ARG A 75 4.71 -4.39 -1.98
C ARG A 75 4.26 -5.27 -3.14
N LEU A 76 3.56 -6.36 -2.82
CA LEU A 76 2.96 -7.27 -3.78
C LEU A 76 1.48 -7.44 -3.44
N GLY A 77 0.60 -6.97 -4.33
CA GLY A 77 -0.84 -7.04 -4.19
C GLY A 77 -1.48 -8.03 -5.16
N ILE A 78 -2.43 -8.84 -4.67
CA ILE A 78 -3.30 -9.66 -5.51
C ILE A 78 -4.57 -8.87 -5.80
N LEU A 79 -4.79 -8.56 -7.06
CA LEU A 79 -5.96 -7.83 -7.55
C LEU A 79 -7.01 -8.82 -8.04
N ARG A 80 -8.28 -8.51 -7.78
CA ARG A 80 -9.42 -9.15 -8.46
C ARG A 80 -10.14 -8.10 -9.26
N MET A 81 -10.45 -8.42 -10.51
CA MET A 81 -11.08 -7.49 -11.44
C MET A 81 -12.32 -8.13 -12.02
N TYR A 82 -13.36 -7.32 -12.13
CA TYR A 82 -14.60 -7.71 -12.79
C TYR A 82 -14.82 -6.77 -13.96
N ARG A 83 -15.01 -7.34 -15.15
CA ARG A 83 -15.36 -6.60 -16.35
C ARG A 83 -16.89 -6.64 -16.51
N SER A 84 -17.53 -5.48 -16.57
CA SER A 84 -19.00 -5.38 -16.55
C SER A 84 -19.68 -6.12 -17.71
N ASP A 85 -18.95 -6.34 -18.79
CA ASP A 85 -19.47 -6.69 -20.10
C ASP A 85 -19.52 -8.22 -20.32
N TRP A 86 -18.71 -8.99 -19.58
CA TRP A 86 -18.47 -10.42 -19.85
C TRP A 86 -18.79 -11.37 -18.69
N ASP A 87 -19.23 -10.88 -17.53
CA ASP A 87 -19.42 -11.68 -16.31
C ASP A 87 -18.17 -12.50 -15.91
N ASP A 88 -17.00 -12.07 -16.40
CA ASP A 88 -15.73 -12.74 -16.20
C ASP A 88 -14.99 -12.18 -14.99
N ASN A 89 -14.53 -13.09 -14.13
CA ASN A 89 -13.67 -12.80 -13.00
C ASN A 89 -12.21 -13.00 -13.41
N GLY A 90 -11.50 -11.91 -13.68
CA GLY A 90 -10.04 -11.99 -13.85
C GLY A 90 -9.30 -11.62 -12.58
N TRP A 91 -8.02 -11.94 -12.55
CA TRP A 91 -7.13 -11.64 -11.43
C TRP A 91 -5.83 -11.04 -11.93
N GLY A 92 -5.15 -10.32 -11.04
CA GLY A 92 -3.94 -9.61 -11.37
C GLY A 92 -2.95 -9.65 -10.21
N LEU A 93 -1.69 -9.38 -10.54
CA LEU A 93 -0.67 -9.04 -9.57
C LEU A 93 -0.29 -7.59 -9.78
N SER A 94 -0.13 -6.87 -8.69
CA SER A 94 0.46 -5.54 -8.70
C SER A 94 1.69 -5.53 -7.80
N SER A 95 2.76 -4.91 -8.26
CA SER A 95 3.96 -4.68 -7.46
C SER A 95 4.17 -3.18 -7.30
N PHE A 96 4.70 -2.77 -6.16
CA PHE A 96 5.21 -1.42 -5.93
C PHE A 96 6.61 -1.57 -5.34
N SER A 97 7.58 -0.83 -5.86
CA SER A 97 8.90 -0.72 -5.26
C SER A 97 9.39 0.71 -5.24
N GLY A 98 9.99 1.16 -4.14
CA GLY A 98 10.39 2.56 -4.03
C GLY A 98 11.05 2.95 -2.73
N LEU A 99 11.36 4.23 -2.62
CA LEU A 99 11.88 4.84 -1.41
C LEU A 99 10.73 5.41 -0.59
N GLY A 100 10.76 5.14 0.71
CA GLY A 100 9.79 5.59 1.69
C GLY A 100 10.43 6.30 2.86
N TYR A 101 9.60 7.06 3.54
CA TYR A 101 9.94 7.84 4.71
C TYR A 101 8.80 7.76 5.72
N THR A 102 9.17 7.53 6.99
CA THR A 102 8.23 7.49 8.11
C THR A 102 8.62 8.57 9.12
N TYR A 103 7.61 9.32 9.57
CA TYR A 103 7.71 10.22 10.70
C TYR A 103 6.90 9.69 11.88
N TYR A 104 7.56 9.45 13.01
CA TYR A 104 6.93 9.09 14.27
C TYR A 104 6.75 10.33 15.14
N PHE A 105 5.53 10.55 15.63
CA PHE A 105 5.21 11.72 16.46
C PHE A 105 5.89 11.73 17.83
N LYS A 106 6.33 10.58 18.35
CA LYS A 106 7.06 10.42 19.59
C LYS A 106 8.42 9.78 19.33
N PRO A 107 9.48 10.15 20.08
CA PRO A 107 10.82 9.56 19.93
C PRO A 107 10.92 8.12 20.47
N THR A 108 9.98 7.68 21.29
CA THR A 108 9.94 6.32 21.85
C THR A 108 8.95 5.44 21.11
N VAL A 109 9.12 4.13 21.23
CA VAL A 109 8.12 3.13 20.81
C VAL A 109 6.72 3.45 21.37
N GLY A 110 5.66 3.09 20.65
CA GLY A 110 4.29 3.42 21.06
C GLY A 110 3.80 4.75 20.45
N SER A 111 4.19 5.02 19.20
CA SER A 111 3.92 6.30 18.54
C SER A 111 2.97 6.15 17.36
N PRO A 112 2.01 7.08 17.21
CA PRO A 112 1.43 7.36 15.91
C PRO A 112 2.54 7.67 14.91
N TYR A 113 2.29 7.38 13.63
CA TYR A 113 3.18 7.73 12.54
C TYR A 113 2.41 8.12 11.29
N VAL A 114 3.10 8.86 10.43
CA VAL A 114 2.73 9.04 9.02
C VAL A 114 3.86 8.53 8.15
N GLU A 115 3.53 7.99 6.99
CA GLU A 115 4.49 7.53 6.02
C GLU A 115 4.14 8.00 4.61
N THR A 116 5.17 8.11 3.78
CA THR A 116 5.03 8.36 2.36
C THR A 116 6.09 7.58 1.60
N ALA A 117 5.78 7.17 0.38
CA ALA A 117 6.76 6.55 -0.51
C ALA A 117 6.49 6.92 -1.96
N PHE A 118 7.54 6.87 -2.77
CA PHE A 118 7.47 7.07 -4.22
C PHE A 118 8.32 6.02 -4.92
N GLY A 119 7.86 5.54 -6.07
CA GLY A 119 8.62 4.56 -6.83
C GLY A 119 7.93 4.05 -8.07
N VAL A 120 8.30 2.83 -8.45
CA VAL A 120 7.85 2.14 -9.66
C VAL A 120 6.70 1.21 -9.30
N LYS A 121 5.67 1.23 -10.15
CA LYS A 121 4.52 0.32 -10.09
C LYS A 121 4.59 -0.64 -11.26
N GLY A 122 4.43 -1.93 -10.98
CA GLY A 122 4.17 -2.96 -11.98
C GLY A 122 2.75 -3.50 -11.82
N VAL A 123 2.08 -3.79 -12.92
CA VAL A 123 0.79 -4.47 -12.92
C VAL A 123 0.79 -5.53 -14.01
N LYS A 124 0.42 -6.75 -13.64
CA LYS A 124 0.26 -7.86 -14.56
C LYS A 124 -1.13 -8.43 -14.38
N LEU A 125 -1.92 -8.39 -15.45
CA LEU A 125 -3.26 -8.96 -15.46
C LEU A 125 -3.22 -10.35 -16.09
N TYR A 126 -4.03 -11.25 -15.53
CA TYR A 126 -4.17 -12.62 -15.97
C TYR A 126 -5.62 -12.86 -16.36
N GLU A 127 -5.81 -13.62 -17.45
CA GLU A 127 -7.11 -14.04 -18.01
C GLU A 127 -7.98 -12.87 -18.50
N HIS A 128 -8.50 -12.97 -19.74
CA HIS A 128 -9.49 -12.05 -20.34
C HIS A 128 -9.16 -10.53 -20.40
N PHE A 129 -8.00 -10.09 -19.91
CA PHE A 129 -7.52 -8.71 -20.01
C PHE A 129 -6.34 -8.60 -21.00
N PRO A 130 -6.50 -7.89 -22.13
CA PRO A 130 -5.45 -7.77 -23.16
C PRO A 130 -4.26 -6.89 -22.74
N VAL A 131 -4.34 -6.23 -21.58
CA VAL A 131 -3.43 -5.17 -21.12
C VAL A 131 -2.05 -5.67 -20.68
N GLY A 132 -1.75 -6.98 -20.77
CA GLY A 132 -0.40 -7.52 -20.57
C GLY A 132 0.29 -7.07 -19.27
N VAL A 133 1.61 -6.84 -19.33
CA VAL A 133 2.40 -6.23 -18.25
C VAL A 133 2.45 -4.72 -18.48
N SER A 134 1.98 -3.95 -17.50
CA SER A 134 2.05 -2.49 -17.46
C SER A 134 3.03 -2.04 -16.38
N GLU A 135 3.79 -0.99 -16.66
CA GLU A 135 4.74 -0.40 -15.72
C GLU A 135 4.57 1.12 -15.68
N GLY A 136 4.85 1.73 -14.54
CA GLY A 136 4.84 3.17 -14.39
C GLY A 136 5.28 3.60 -13.01
N TYR A 137 4.73 4.72 -12.55
CA TYR A 137 5.11 5.32 -11.28
C TYR A 137 3.95 5.28 -10.29
N GLY A 138 4.29 5.25 -9.02
CA GLY A 138 3.30 5.33 -7.95
C GLY A 138 3.80 6.10 -6.76
N ALA A 139 2.85 6.51 -5.94
CA ALA A 139 3.08 7.07 -4.62
C ALA A 139 2.21 6.35 -3.59
N LEU A 140 2.69 6.28 -2.36
CA LEU A 140 1.95 5.78 -1.21
C LEU A 140 1.95 6.87 -0.14
N ILE A 141 0.82 7.07 0.50
CA ILE A 141 0.72 7.80 1.76
C ILE A 141 0.06 6.90 2.80
N GLY A 142 0.49 6.98 4.04
CA GLY A 142 -0.03 6.15 5.11
C GLY A 142 -0.02 6.85 6.45
N ALA A 143 -0.85 6.36 7.35
CA ALA A 143 -0.87 6.76 8.73
C ALA A 143 -1.22 5.57 9.61
N GLY A 144 -0.63 5.51 10.79
CA GLY A 144 -0.81 4.36 11.67
C GLY A 144 -0.32 4.60 13.09
N ASN A 145 -0.20 3.50 13.81
CA ASN A 145 0.32 3.47 15.16
C ASN A 145 1.29 2.31 15.31
N GLU A 146 2.44 2.60 15.89
CA GLU A 146 3.39 1.60 16.36
C GLU A 146 3.01 1.22 17.78
N PHE A 147 2.71 -0.06 18.02
CA PHE A 147 2.28 -0.53 19.33
C PHE A 147 3.46 -0.94 20.21
N ASN A 148 4.45 -1.58 19.60
CA ASN A 148 5.69 -1.98 20.25
C ASN A 148 6.86 -2.03 19.25
N GLU A 149 8.03 -2.47 19.70
CA GLU A 149 9.25 -2.53 18.89
C GLU A 149 9.12 -3.49 17.70
N HIS A 150 8.21 -4.46 17.78
CA HIS A 150 7.98 -5.51 16.78
C HIS A 150 6.70 -5.36 15.97
N LEU A 151 5.78 -4.45 16.33
CA LEU A 151 4.43 -4.44 15.77
C LEU A 151 3.92 -3.02 15.53
N GLN A 152 3.45 -2.79 14.31
CA GLN A 152 2.73 -1.58 13.94
C GLN A 152 1.57 -1.89 13.00
N MET A 153 0.55 -1.03 13.02
CA MET A 153 -0.57 -1.11 12.07
C MET A 153 -0.87 0.26 11.51
N GLY A 154 -1.40 0.29 10.29
CA GLY A 154 -1.76 1.53 9.64
C GLY A 154 -2.79 1.35 8.54
N ALA A 155 -3.28 2.47 8.05
CA ALA A 155 -3.99 2.55 6.79
C ALA A 155 -3.07 3.20 5.77
N VAL A 156 -3.04 2.66 4.56
CA VAL A 156 -2.25 3.17 3.45
C VAL A 156 -3.15 3.40 2.25
N LEU A 157 -2.82 4.44 1.49
CA LEU A 157 -3.43 4.78 0.23
C LEU A 157 -2.32 4.88 -0.81
N GLU A 158 -2.41 4.00 -1.81
CA GLU A 158 -1.44 3.88 -2.89
C GLU A 158 -2.11 4.33 -4.19
N PHE A 159 -1.43 5.18 -4.96
CA PHE A 159 -1.88 5.67 -6.25
C PHE A 159 -0.81 5.39 -7.29
N SER A 160 -1.21 4.95 -8.47
CA SER A 160 -0.26 4.75 -9.56
C SER A 160 -0.87 5.00 -10.93
N ASP A 161 -0.02 5.45 -11.84
CA ASP A 161 -0.29 5.50 -13.27
C ASP A 161 0.72 4.57 -13.97
N SER A 162 0.22 3.62 -14.75
CA SER A 162 1.02 2.60 -15.43
C SER A 162 0.60 2.51 -16.88
N VAL A 163 1.57 2.30 -17.78
CA VAL A 163 1.33 2.27 -19.23
C VAL A 163 1.78 0.94 -19.79
N ASN A 164 0.90 0.28 -20.54
CA ASN A 164 1.32 -0.79 -21.45
C ASN A 164 1.85 -0.15 -22.74
N ARG A 165 3.17 -0.23 -22.95
CA ARG A 165 3.83 0.36 -24.12
C ARG A 165 3.53 -0.35 -25.43
N VAL A 166 3.13 -1.62 -25.39
CA VAL A 166 2.80 -2.43 -26.57
C VAL A 166 1.43 -2.03 -27.11
N ASN A 167 0.43 -1.91 -26.23
CA ASN A 167 -0.96 -1.63 -26.62
C ASN A 167 -1.35 -0.15 -26.53
N ARG A 168 -0.46 0.71 -25.99
CA ARG A 168 -0.73 2.14 -25.69
C ARG A 168 -1.94 2.36 -24.79
N GLU A 169 -2.15 1.44 -23.85
CA GLU A 169 -3.20 1.50 -22.84
C GLU A 169 -2.62 2.06 -21.53
N SER A 170 -3.40 2.85 -20.81
CA SER A 170 -3.03 3.33 -19.47
C SER A 170 -3.96 2.75 -18.41
N LEU A 171 -3.36 2.35 -17.29
CA LEU A 171 -4.02 1.81 -16.12
C LEU A 171 -3.71 2.70 -14.92
N ARG A 172 -4.76 3.23 -14.31
CA ARG A 172 -4.68 3.92 -13.02
C ARG A 172 -5.19 3.01 -11.93
N LEU A 173 -4.38 2.82 -10.89
CA LEU A 173 -4.78 2.07 -9.70
C LEU A 173 -4.81 3.01 -8.49
N MET A 174 -5.82 2.83 -7.66
CA MET A 174 -5.89 3.40 -6.32
C MET A 174 -6.21 2.29 -5.32
N THR A 175 -5.29 1.99 -4.42
CA THR A 175 -5.43 0.91 -3.43
C THR A 175 -5.47 1.51 -2.04
N ALA A 176 -6.56 1.28 -1.32
CA ALA A 176 -6.63 1.54 0.12
C ALA A 176 -6.45 0.21 0.85
N ALA A 177 -5.57 0.16 1.85
CA ALA A 177 -5.36 -1.05 2.65
C ALA A 177 -5.17 -0.74 4.12
N PHE A 178 -5.75 -1.56 4.98
CA PHE A 178 -5.32 -1.69 6.36
C PHE A 178 -4.18 -2.70 6.41
N GLN A 179 -3.11 -2.36 7.09
CA GLN A 179 -1.88 -3.13 7.08
C GLN A 179 -1.39 -3.39 8.51
N LEU A 180 -0.94 -4.62 8.72
CA LEU A 180 -0.24 -5.09 9.91
C LEU A 180 1.22 -5.35 9.51
N GLU A 181 2.17 -4.75 10.20
CA GLU A 181 3.60 -4.92 9.94
C GLU A 181 4.33 -5.40 11.19
N PHE A 182 5.15 -6.43 11.01
CA PHE A 182 6.08 -6.99 11.97
C PHE A 182 7.48 -6.44 11.71
N LYS A 183 8.14 -5.92 12.75
CA LYS A 183 9.49 -5.36 12.73
C LYS A 183 10.48 -6.31 13.41
N PHE A 184 11.69 -6.39 12.87
CA PHE A 184 12.76 -7.29 13.29
C PHE A 184 14.01 -6.51 13.70
#